data_AF-A0A1L3LZA9-F1
#
_entry.id   AF-A0A1L3LZA9-F1
#
_cell.length_a   1.000
_cell.length_b   1.000
_cell.length_c   1.000
_cell.angle_alpha   90.00
_cell.angle_beta   90.00
_cell.angle_gamma   90.00
#
_symmetry.space_group_name_H-M   'P 1'
#
loop_
_entity.id
_entity.type
_entity.pdbx_description
1 polymer ?
#
loop_
_entity_poly.entity_id
_entity_poly.type
_entity_poly.pdbx_seq_one_letter_code
_entity_poly.pdbx_strand_id
1 'polypeptide(L)'
;MFTALGNARKGENDWDTGILINPNLSPEDWYSAYAAANDTVSTFLDQARYGYTALLNRHKADLQPPAALARQSVGPVELRYYSRLALQAEQDTERTRQGSGRLRPLASGTGQPAEILAGRPRTRPVGVNGELIDVGLSKRNTVELMEHWLDVKIVEKEGVVSDGIPVPQLPYFVDDFSTIIREALATNTADRKLAKRLVRLKLVLESDDDTLVEAAQAASDAVAAALPKSANAFGTGVATSTARMATWVLAGLIQSIPDLWLKQQWQESLDSYIAAQAPTLLAREKVAGIWQQVVTAINPPDQDDCQTILAIQYAISTLSRRIVEDGVTVAQAIGGPDLSAVPLWKAVETAIGAVVALNSDTRSGMFYISGGLAGRMQTMHADLSANDLMSVYPDGGVEIFYRPNQVQPAWAFRGLQQRLVSVLTGQPLTAELVSSTKGTAVVVKGANPINNLAIADPSPVLMTILQEPASRACKTIDFVNGWPIGSTRDLVRLFLARAADSHDFDLRQARKASSEFLLSDVLGQQLR
;
A
#
# COMPACT_ATOMS: atom_id res chain seq x y z
N MET A 1 -11.50 21.19 24.44
CA MET A 1 -11.54 20.31 25.63
C MET A 1 -12.82 19.49 25.54
N PHE A 2 -12.72 18.20 25.22
CA PHE A 2 -13.86 17.25 25.16
C PHE A 2 -13.37 15.85 25.58
N THR A 3 -14.23 15.13 26.30
CA THR A 3 -14.03 13.81 26.94
C THR A 3 -14.93 12.76 26.26
N ALA A 4 -14.41 11.55 26.01
CA ALA A 4 -15.23 10.39 25.60
C ALA A 4 -14.51 9.03 25.81
N LEU A 5 -14.91 8.18 26.79
CA LEU A 5 -15.67 6.90 26.65
C LEU A 5 -15.30 5.75 27.66
N GLY A 6 -16.01 5.65 28.79
CA GLY A 6 -16.30 4.34 29.43
C GLY A 6 -17.26 4.37 30.63
N ASN A 7 -18.15 3.34 30.74
CA ASN A 7 -18.95 3.06 31.94
C ASN A 7 -18.36 1.86 32.68
N ALA A 8 -18.53 2.00 33.95
CA ALA A 8 -17.55 1.83 34.93
C ALA A 8 -18.27 0.93 36.01
N ARG A 9 -19.47 0.43 35.73
CA ARG A 9 -20.33 -0.23 36.71
C ARG A 9 -20.36 -1.76 36.68
N LYS A 10 -19.30 -2.45 36.21
CA LYS A 10 -19.38 -3.91 35.96
C LYS A 10 -18.14 -4.79 36.41
N GLY A 11 -17.20 -4.31 37.25
CA GLY A 11 -15.75 -4.68 37.54
C GLY A 11 -14.74 -5.46 36.59
N GLU A 12 -13.96 -4.89 35.65
CA GLU A 12 -12.83 -5.52 34.87
C GLU A 12 -11.70 -4.48 34.73
N ASN A 13 -10.53 -4.97 35.10
CA ASN A 13 -9.27 -4.27 35.07
C ASN A 13 -8.78 -3.99 33.66
N ASP A 14 -8.12 -2.85 33.54
CA ASP A 14 -7.14 -2.55 32.52
C ASP A 14 -5.83 -2.26 33.24
N TRP A 15 -4.80 -2.88 32.71
CA TRP A 15 -3.48 -2.93 33.29
C TRP A 15 -2.56 -1.84 32.69
N ASP A 16 -3.07 -0.95 31.84
CA ASP A 16 -2.25 -0.11 30.95
C ASP A 16 -1.83 1.26 31.54
N THR A 17 -2.43 1.72 32.64
CA THR A 17 -2.23 3.12 33.14
C THR A 17 -1.40 3.28 34.41
N GLY A 18 -1.11 2.19 35.15
CA GLY A 18 -0.38 2.23 36.43
C GLY A 18 -1.16 2.89 37.59
N ILE A 19 -2.46 3.16 37.41
CA ILE A 19 -3.34 3.74 38.43
C ILE A 19 -3.87 2.62 39.34
N LEU A 20 -3.54 2.67 40.63
CA LEU A 20 -3.99 1.69 41.62
C LEU A 20 -5.43 1.97 42.05
N ILE A 21 -6.36 1.15 41.57
CA ILE A 21 -7.76 1.15 42.01
C ILE A 21 -7.90 0.10 43.11
N ASN A 22 -8.55 0.48 44.21
CA ASN A 22 -8.70 -0.38 45.39
C ASN A 22 -9.36 -1.72 45.00
N PRO A 23 -8.69 -2.87 45.16
CA PRO A 23 -9.18 -4.16 44.70
C PRO A 23 -10.34 -4.71 45.53
N ASN A 24 -10.64 -4.10 46.69
CA ASN A 24 -11.74 -4.48 47.57
C ASN A 24 -13.05 -3.75 47.24
N LEU A 25 -13.07 -2.92 46.19
CA LEU A 25 -14.28 -2.32 45.68
C LEU A 25 -15.21 -3.40 45.12
N SER A 26 -16.52 -3.16 45.23
CA SER A 26 -17.49 -3.99 44.53
C SER A 26 -17.20 -3.93 43.03
N PRO A 27 -17.54 -4.95 42.22
CA PRO A 27 -17.33 -4.89 40.78
C PRO A 27 -17.87 -3.58 40.18
N GLU A 28 -19.07 -3.18 40.57
CA GLU A 28 -19.70 -1.95 40.10
C GLU A 28 -18.88 -0.68 40.42
N ASP A 29 -18.25 -0.60 41.57
CA ASP A 29 -17.41 0.56 41.92
C ASP A 29 -16.01 0.47 41.30
N TRP A 30 -15.57 -0.75 41.02
CA TRP A 30 -14.23 -1.05 40.55
C TRP A 30 -14.02 -0.63 39.10
N TYR A 31 -14.91 -1.04 38.19
CA TYR A 31 -14.87 -0.51 36.82
C TYR A 31 -15.08 1.03 36.86
N SER A 32 -15.64 1.58 37.97
CA SER A 32 -16.21 2.94 38.05
C SER A 32 -15.13 3.97 38.05
N ALA A 33 -14.22 3.69 38.96
CA ALA A 33 -12.92 4.31 39.03
C ALA A 33 -12.09 4.05 37.76
N TYR A 34 -12.17 2.86 37.16
CA TYR A 34 -11.33 2.49 36.03
C TYR A 34 -11.64 3.28 34.74
N ALA A 35 -12.91 3.37 34.33
CA ALA A 35 -13.25 4.09 33.11
C ALA A 35 -12.99 5.60 33.24
N ALA A 36 -13.26 6.17 34.42
CA ALA A 36 -12.95 7.58 34.70
C ALA A 36 -11.44 7.86 34.62
N ALA A 37 -10.61 6.94 35.12
CA ALA A 37 -9.16 7.01 35.02
C ALA A 37 -8.66 6.88 33.57
N ASN A 38 -9.16 5.91 32.81
CA ASN A 38 -8.76 5.69 31.42
C ASN A 38 -9.13 6.86 30.50
N ASP A 39 -10.35 7.38 30.62
CA ASP A 39 -10.82 8.53 29.83
C ASP A 39 -10.01 9.79 30.14
N THR A 40 -9.70 10.02 31.42
CA THR A 40 -8.90 11.16 31.85
C THR A 40 -7.47 11.05 31.30
N VAL A 41 -6.86 9.87 31.37
CA VAL A 41 -5.49 9.64 30.88
C VAL A 41 -5.41 9.72 29.37
N SER A 42 -6.31 9.05 28.63
CA SER A 42 -6.30 9.07 27.17
C SER A 42 -6.61 10.47 26.62
N THR A 43 -7.57 11.18 27.20
CA THR A 43 -7.88 12.57 26.84
C THR A 43 -6.72 13.50 27.16
N PHE A 44 -6.05 13.31 28.31
CA PHE A 44 -4.86 14.08 28.66
C PHE A 44 -3.70 13.78 27.73
N LEU A 45 -3.45 12.53 27.35
CA LEU A 45 -2.35 12.16 26.46
C LEU A 45 -2.56 12.68 25.04
N ASP A 46 -3.77 12.62 24.50
CA ASP A 46 -4.08 13.21 23.19
C ASP A 46 -3.99 14.74 23.25
N GLN A 47 -4.47 15.39 24.32
CA GLN A 47 -4.36 16.83 24.52
C GLN A 47 -2.92 17.29 24.77
N ALA A 48 -2.12 16.50 25.48
CA ALA A 48 -0.72 16.76 25.76
C ALA A 48 0.13 16.54 24.52
N ARG A 49 -0.16 15.51 23.71
CA ARG A 49 0.50 15.27 22.42
C ARG A 49 0.24 16.42 21.45
N TYR A 50 -1.03 16.81 21.28
CA TYR A 50 -1.38 17.97 20.47
C TYR A 50 -0.79 19.27 21.02
N GLY A 51 -0.92 19.50 22.33
CA GLY A 51 -0.42 20.69 23.01
C GLY A 51 1.10 20.81 22.95
N TYR A 52 1.83 19.70 23.06
CA TYR A 52 3.29 19.64 22.95
C TYR A 52 3.74 19.95 21.52
N THR A 53 3.12 19.35 20.50
CA THR A 53 3.42 19.65 19.09
C THR A 53 3.12 21.11 18.77
N ALA A 54 1.99 21.65 19.25
CA ALA A 54 1.63 23.05 19.05
C ALA A 54 2.57 24.03 19.80
N LEU A 55 2.99 23.69 21.02
CA LEU A 55 3.93 24.49 21.82
C LEU A 55 5.32 24.54 21.18
N LEU A 56 5.82 23.41 20.70
CA LEU A 56 7.09 23.32 19.99
C LEU A 56 7.09 24.14 18.70
N ASN A 57 6.00 24.07 17.92
CA ASN A 57 5.84 24.88 16.71
C ASN A 57 5.77 26.38 17.03
N ARG A 58 5.12 26.76 18.14
CA ARG A 58 5.01 28.16 18.59
C ARG A 58 6.33 28.75 19.06
N HIS A 59 7.21 27.94 19.66
CA HIS A 59 8.50 28.36 20.20
C HIS A 59 9.69 27.92 19.34
N LYS A 60 9.46 27.55 18.07
CA LYS A 60 10.49 27.02 17.16
C LYS A 60 11.72 27.93 17.00
N ALA A 61 11.56 29.24 17.11
CA ALA A 61 12.66 30.20 17.02
C ALA A 61 13.51 30.29 18.30
N ASP A 62 12.96 29.85 19.44
CA ASP A 62 13.62 29.89 20.75
C ASP A 62 14.43 28.60 21.03
N LEU A 63 14.20 27.54 20.24
CA LEU A 63 14.86 26.24 20.37
C LEU A 63 16.22 26.27 19.64
N GLN A 64 17.27 26.66 20.36
CA GLN A 64 18.65 26.63 19.87
C GLN A 64 19.14 25.18 19.64
N PRO A 65 19.94 24.91 18.60
CA PRO A 65 20.52 23.58 18.37
C PRO A 65 21.49 23.19 19.52
N PRO A 66 21.49 21.92 19.98
CA PRO A 66 22.52 21.45 20.90
C PRO A 66 23.89 21.46 20.22
N ALA A 67 24.93 21.85 20.95
CA ALA A 67 26.31 21.75 20.49
C ALA A 67 26.62 20.31 20.05
N ALA A 68 27.16 20.14 18.83
CA ALA A 68 27.42 18.83 18.26
C ALA A 68 28.40 18.02 19.14
N LEU A 69 27.93 16.92 19.71
CA LEU A 69 28.80 15.89 20.29
C LEU A 69 29.48 15.14 19.14
N ALA A 70 30.82 15.14 19.13
CA ALA A 70 31.61 14.42 18.14
C ALA A 70 31.35 12.91 18.25
N ARG A 71 30.79 12.31 17.19
CA ARG A 71 30.57 10.85 17.08
C ARG A 71 31.93 10.12 17.15
N GLN A 72 32.18 9.37 18.23
CA GLN A 72 33.24 8.36 18.26
C GLN A 72 32.79 7.13 17.46
N SER A 73 33.62 6.64 16.54
CA SER A 73 33.33 5.46 15.73
C SER A 73 33.36 4.19 16.58
N VAL A 74 32.22 3.52 16.73
CA VAL A 74 32.13 2.20 17.38
C VAL A 74 32.40 1.11 16.34
N GLY A 75 33.32 0.19 16.64
CA GLY A 75 33.80 -0.84 15.72
C GLY A 75 32.83 -2.03 15.51
N PRO A 76 33.04 -2.85 14.46
CA PRO A 76 32.13 -3.91 14.01
C PRO A 76 31.95 -5.12 14.96
N VAL A 77 32.63 -5.13 16.11
CA VAL A 77 32.59 -6.23 17.08
C VAL A 77 31.44 -6.07 18.08
N GLU A 78 31.05 -4.84 18.45
CA GLU A 78 29.95 -4.61 19.41
C GLU A 78 28.57 -4.86 18.79
N LEU A 79 28.36 -4.49 17.52
CA LEU A 79 27.11 -4.79 16.79
C LEU A 79 26.80 -6.29 16.79
N ARG A 80 27.81 -7.16 16.67
CA ARG A 80 27.62 -8.63 16.70
C ARG A 80 27.24 -9.17 18.08
N TYR A 81 27.57 -8.46 19.16
CA TYR A 81 27.21 -8.87 20.51
C TYR A 81 25.73 -8.57 20.79
N TYR A 82 25.24 -7.39 20.38
CA TYR A 82 23.84 -7.00 20.51
C TYR A 82 22.91 -7.82 19.62
N SER A 83 23.26 -8.07 18.35
CA SER A 83 22.45 -8.94 17.49
C SER A 83 22.36 -10.38 18.01
N ARG A 84 23.41 -10.88 18.68
CA ARG A 84 23.43 -12.23 19.26
C ARG A 84 22.56 -12.31 20.52
N LEU A 85 22.53 -11.27 21.35
CA LEU A 85 21.63 -11.17 22.50
C LEU A 85 20.16 -11.00 22.08
N ALA A 86 19.89 -10.25 21.01
CA ALA A 86 18.54 -10.10 20.44
C ALA A 86 18.01 -11.43 19.87
N LEU A 87 18.82 -12.16 19.12
CA LEU A 87 18.51 -13.51 18.63
C LEU A 87 18.30 -14.52 19.78
N GLN A 88 19.09 -14.43 20.85
CA GLN A 88 18.89 -15.26 22.05
C GLN A 88 17.57 -14.94 22.75
N ALA A 89 17.20 -13.66 22.84
CA ALA A 89 15.94 -13.23 23.44
C ALA A 89 14.72 -13.67 22.62
N GLU A 90 14.79 -13.66 21.28
CA GLU A 90 13.74 -14.23 20.42
C GLU A 90 13.63 -15.74 20.58
N GLN A 91 14.75 -16.47 20.56
CA GLN A 91 14.77 -17.93 20.74
C GLN A 91 14.25 -18.38 22.12
N ASP A 92 14.55 -17.64 23.18
CA ASP A 92 14.03 -17.91 24.52
C ASP A 92 12.52 -17.63 24.64
N THR A 93 12.02 -16.64 23.87
CA THR A 93 10.59 -16.31 23.78
C THR A 93 9.81 -17.37 22.99
N GLU A 94 10.41 -17.96 21.96
CA GLU A 94 9.82 -19.07 21.20
C GLU A 94 9.85 -20.40 21.96
N ARG A 95 10.91 -20.66 22.74
CA ARG A 95 10.97 -21.81 23.66
C ARG A 95 9.91 -21.74 24.76
N THR A 96 9.54 -20.55 25.23
CA THR A 96 8.44 -20.39 26.20
C THR A 96 7.06 -20.59 25.59
N ARG A 97 6.90 -20.41 24.26
CA ARG A 97 5.63 -20.63 23.54
C ARG A 97 5.33 -22.10 23.25
N GLN A 98 6.34 -22.98 23.13
CA GLN A 98 6.16 -24.38 22.72
C GLN A 98 6.17 -25.43 23.85
N GLY A 99 6.22 -25.03 25.13
CA GLY A 99 6.54 -25.94 26.24
C GLY A 99 5.50 -26.07 27.37
N SER A 100 4.21 -26.26 27.11
CA SER A 100 3.25 -26.76 28.14
C SER A 100 3.05 -28.27 28.00
N GLY A 101 4.08 -29.05 28.36
CA GLY A 101 4.03 -30.51 28.25
C GLY A 101 5.07 -31.21 29.11
N ARG A 102 4.72 -31.45 30.38
CA ARG A 102 5.33 -32.39 31.35
C ARG A 102 6.84 -32.29 31.59
N LEU A 103 7.23 -31.88 32.80
CA LEU A 103 8.38 -32.48 33.50
C LEU A 103 8.23 -32.42 35.03
N ARG A 104 8.48 -33.55 35.68
CA ARG A 104 8.87 -33.72 37.09
C ARG A 104 9.79 -34.95 37.12
N PRO A 105 10.62 -35.15 38.15
CA PRO A 105 11.68 -34.28 38.68
C PRO A 105 13.02 -35.04 38.76
N LEU A 106 14.17 -34.37 38.86
CA LEU A 106 15.29 -34.97 39.59
C LEU A 106 16.23 -33.91 40.16
N ALA A 107 16.28 -33.92 41.49
CA ALA A 107 17.22 -33.20 42.32
C ALA A 107 18.59 -33.90 42.33
N SER A 108 19.68 -33.16 42.52
CA SER A 108 20.73 -33.47 43.51
C SER A 108 21.88 -32.46 43.45
N GLY A 109 22.39 -32.07 44.63
CA GLY A 109 23.66 -31.36 44.81
C GLY A 109 23.55 -29.94 45.41
N THR A 110 22.88 -29.75 46.55
CA THR A 110 23.47 -29.61 47.90
C THR A 110 24.18 -28.27 48.21
N GLY A 111 23.47 -27.42 48.97
CA GLY A 111 23.97 -26.21 49.65
C GLY A 111 22.87 -25.19 50.01
N GLN A 112 21.96 -25.53 50.93
CA GLN A 112 20.81 -24.74 51.47
C GLN A 112 21.19 -23.50 52.32
N PRO A 113 20.25 -22.65 52.85
CA PRO A 113 18.78 -22.52 52.64
C PRO A 113 18.35 -21.07 52.23
N ALA A 114 17.31 -20.77 51.43
CA ALA A 114 15.88 -21.12 51.49
C ALA A 114 15.14 -20.64 52.75
N GLU A 115 14.68 -19.37 52.77
CA GLU A 115 13.32 -18.99 53.19
C GLU A 115 13.15 -17.46 53.08
N ILE A 116 12.41 -17.02 52.06
CA ILE A 116 11.39 -15.96 52.07
C ILE A 116 10.88 -15.90 50.62
N LEU A 117 9.56 -16.03 50.46
CA LEU A 117 8.78 -15.98 49.21
C LEU A 117 8.53 -17.32 48.49
N ALA A 118 7.97 -18.27 49.22
CA ALA A 118 7.08 -19.25 48.60
C ALA A 118 5.72 -18.60 48.27
N GLY A 119 5.25 -18.75 47.03
CA GLY A 119 3.82 -18.76 46.74
C GLY A 119 3.24 -17.72 45.75
N ARG A 120 3.69 -17.74 44.49
CA ARG A 120 2.83 -17.79 43.27
C ARG A 120 3.71 -17.75 42.01
N PRO A 121 3.45 -18.61 41.00
CA PRO A 121 4.18 -18.57 39.73
C PRO A 121 3.84 -17.26 39.00
N ARG A 122 4.85 -16.44 38.71
CA ARG A 122 4.72 -15.30 37.79
C ARG A 122 4.62 -15.81 36.36
N THR A 123 3.45 -16.25 35.93
CA THR A 123 3.12 -16.27 34.51
C THR A 123 2.96 -14.82 34.05
N ARG A 124 3.87 -14.35 33.20
CA ARG A 124 3.70 -13.08 32.47
C ARG A 124 2.39 -13.16 31.67
N PRO A 125 1.46 -12.20 31.78
CA PRO A 125 0.36 -12.09 30.83
C PRO A 125 0.93 -11.85 29.43
N VAL A 126 0.50 -12.66 28.47
CA VAL A 126 0.79 -12.46 27.05
C VAL A 126 -0.16 -11.37 26.55
N GLY A 127 0.36 -10.22 26.08
CA GLY A 127 -0.47 -9.14 25.51
C GLY A 127 0.15 -7.73 25.54
N VAL A 128 1.04 -7.45 26.49
CA VAL A 128 1.60 -6.09 26.79
C VAL A 128 2.52 -5.51 25.68
N ASN A 129 2.62 -6.16 24.51
CA ASN A 129 3.62 -5.82 23.50
C ASN A 129 3.12 -4.92 22.36
N GLY A 130 1.80 -4.71 22.22
CA GLY A 130 1.21 -4.03 21.04
C GLY A 130 1.03 -2.51 21.17
N GLU A 131 0.82 -1.99 22.38
CA GLU A 131 0.24 -0.64 22.56
C GLU A 131 1.19 0.55 22.37
N LEU A 132 2.50 0.34 22.55
CA LEU A 132 3.49 1.40 22.35
C LEU A 132 3.86 1.61 20.87
N ILE A 133 3.72 0.55 20.06
CA ILE A 133 4.04 0.55 18.63
C ILE A 133 3.02 1.39 17.84
N ASP A 134 1.75 1.36 18.24
CA ASP A 134 0.64 2.07 17.59
C ASP A 134 0.74 3.62 17.70
N VAL A 135 1.64 4.14 18.55
CA VAL A 135 1.95 5.57 18.67
C VAL A 135 3.40 5.91 18.31
N GLY A 136 4.15 4.96 17.72
CA GLY A 136 5.52 5.15 17.26
C GLY A 136 6.59 5.17 18.35
N LEU A 137 6.34 4.56 19.52
CA LEU A 137 7.31 4.48 20.61
C LEU A 137 7.79 3.03 20.81
N SER A 138 9.10 2.82 20.91
CA SER A 138 9.66 1.51 21.27
C SER A 138 9.45 1.22 22.77
N LYS A 139 9.49 -0.07 23.13
CA LYS A 139 9.19 -0.58 24.48
C LYS A 139 10.02 0.15 25.55
N ARG A 140 9.33 0.56 26.62
CA ARG A 140 9.90 1.21 27.82
C ARG A 140 11.07 0.37 28.36
N ASN A 141 12.29 0.89 28.23
CA ASN A 141 13.58 0.38 28.72
C ASN A 141 14.47 -0.45 27.77
N THR A 142 14.42 -0.24 26.45
CA THR A 142 15.57 -0.61 25.63
C THR A 142 16.51 0.59 25.47
N VAL A 143 17.82 0.32 25.45
CA VAL A 143 18.87 1.28 25.10
C VAL A 143 18.52 2.02 23.79
N GLU A 144 17.82 1.33 22.89
CA GLU A 144 17.28 1.87 21.64
C GLU A 144 16.33 3.06 21.83
N LEU A 145 15.56 3.19 22.93
CA LEU A 145 14.70 4.36 23.18
C LEU A 145 15.52 5.60 23.57
N MET A 146 16.60 5.42 24.35
CA MET A 146 17.52 6.51 24.68
C MET A 146 18.33 6.92 23.46
N GLU A 147 18.75 5.97 22.62
CA GLU A 147 19.39 6.25 21.34
C GLU A 147 18.43 7.00 20.40
N HIS A 148 17.18 6.53 20.25
CA HIS A 148 16.17 7.21 19.42
C HIS A 148 15.91 8.64 19.86
N TRP A 149 15.81 8.89 21.18
CA TRP A 149 15.48 10.20 21.73
C TRP A 149 16.63 11.22 21.59
N LEU A 150 17.88 10.74 21.55
CA LEU A 150 19.05 11.58 21.30
C LEU A 150 19.18 12.00 19.83
N ASP A 151 18.55 11.25 18.93
CA ASP A 151 18.55 11.53 17.49
C ASP A 151 17.28 12.29 17.03
N VAL A 152 16.28 12.57 17.87
CA VAL A 152 15.14 13.43 17.46
C VAL A 152 15.54 14.90 17.50
N LYS A 153 15.71 15.51 16.31
CA LYS A 153 15.78 16.96 16.13
C LYS A 153 14.53 17.46 15.43
N ILE A 154 14.02 18.60 15.86
CA ILE A 154 12.92 19.31 15.19
C ILE A 154 13.57 20.43 14.37
N VAL A 155 13.45 20.36 13.05
CA VAL A 155 13.99 21.35 12.11
C VAL A 155 12.86 22.12 11.42
N GLU A 156 13.18 23.25 10.80
CA GLU A 156 12.22 24.21 10.20
C GLU A 156 11.34 23.66 9.06
N LYS A 157 11.54 22.42 8.62
CA LYS A 157 10.63 21.70 7.72
C LYS A 157 10.08 20.48 8.46
N GLU A 158 8.78 20.26 8.31
CA GLU A 158 8.12 19.06 8.80
C GLU A 158 8.84 17.80 8.29
N GLY A 159 9.15 16.92 9.25
CA GLY A 159 9.93 15.72 9.02
C GLY A 159 11.43 15.92 9.22
N VAL A 160 12.00 14.99 9.99
CA VAL A 160 13.43 14.63 10.13
C VAL A 160 13.98 14.90 11.53
N VAL A 161 13.78 13.87 12.38
CA VAL A 161 14.73 13.35 13.38
C VAL A 161 16.12 13.27 12.71
N SER A 162 17.22 13.61 13.40
CA SER A 162 18.58 13.66 12.81
C SER A 162 19.07 12.37 12.15
N ASP A 163 18.38 11.23 12.33
CA ASP A 163 18.60 9.98 11.60
C ASP A 163 17.37 9.52 10.76
N GLY A 164 16.62 10.46 10.19
CA GLY A 164 15.83 10.19 8.97
C GLY A 164 14.49 9.49 9.14
N ILE A 165 13.86 9.50 10.32
CA ILE A 165 12.45 9.07 10.45
C ILE A 165 11.53 10.29 10.31
N PRO A 166 10.71 10.38 9.25
CA PRO A 166 9.78 11.48 9.06
C PRO A 166 8.61 11.39 10.05
N VAL A 167 8.21 12.52 10.64
CA VAL A 167 6.93 12.63 11.35
C VAL A 167 5.82 12.68 10.29
N PRO A 168 4.79 11.81 10.35
CA PRO A 168 3.75 11.80 9.32
C PRO A 168 2.88 13.06 9.38
N GLN A 169 2.65 13.69 8.23
CA GLN A 169 1.70 14.81 8.06
C GLN A 169 0.24 14.30 7.99
N LEU A 170 -0.76 15.18 8.09
CA LEU A 170 -2.17 14.79 8.04
C LEU A 170 -2.60 13.97 6.81
N PRO A 171 -2.08 14.23 5.58
CA PRO A 171 -2.32 13.37 4.42
C PRO A 171 -2.05 11.88 4.65
N TYR A 172 -1.00 11.55 5.42
CA TYR A 172 -0.67 10.15 5.74
C TYR A 172 -1.81 9.45 6.50
N PHE A 173 -2.47 10.15 7.42
CA PHE A 173 -3.56 9.58 8.20
C PHE A 173 -4.84 9.37 7.37
N VAL A 174 -5.03 10.13 6.29
CA VAL A 174 -6.10 9.85 5.31
C VAL A 174 -5.87 8.49 4.67
N ASP A 175 -4.65 8.21 4.23
CA ASP A 175 -4.27 6.94 3.60
C ASP A 175 -4.29 5.76 4.58
N ASP A 176 -3.82 5.96 5.82
CA ASP A 176 -3.81 4.93 6.87
C ASP A 176 -5.24 4.52 7.27
N PHE A 177 -6.11 5.49 7.58
CA PHE A 177 -7.49 5.16 7.93
C PHE A 177 -8.26 4.60 6.74
N SER A 178 -8.02 5.10 5.52
CA SER A 178 -8.60 4.53 4.30
C SER A 178 -8.21 3.07 4.12
N THR A 179 -6.93 2.74 4.37
CA THR A 179 -6.41 1.37 4.31
C THR A 179 -7.16 0.45 5.28
N ILE A 180 -7.30 0.85 6.54
CA ILE A 180 -8.00 0.05 7.56
C ILE A 180 -9.49 -0.11 7.22
N ILE A 181 -10.14 0.95 6.74
CA ILE A 181 -11.56 0.90 6.36
C ILE A 181 -11.76 -0.02 5.16
N ARG A 182 -10.88 0.02 4.16
CA ARG A 182 -10.96 -0.85 2.99
C ARG A 182 -10.66 -2.30 3.30
N GLU A 183 -9.72 -2.57 4.21
CA GLU A 183 -9.52 -3.92 4.73
C GLU A 183 -10.79 -4.47 5.39
N ALA A 184 -11.44 -3.66 6.24
CA ALA A 184 -12.70 -4.02 6.88
C ALA A 184 -13.85 -4.27 5.87
N LEU A 185 -13.92 -3.47 4.79
CA LEU A 185 -14.86 -3.69 3.70
C LEU A 185 -14.58 -5.00 2.95
N ALA A 186 -13.31 -5.33 2.71
CA ALA A 186 -12.89 -6.53 1.99
C ALA A 186 -13.13 -7.82 2.78
N THR A 187 -12.89 -7.79 4.10
CA THR A 187 -13.08 -8.95 4.99
C THR A 187 -14.49 -9.04 5.57
N ASN A 188 -15.33 -8.03 5.30
CA ASN A 188 -16.65 -7.84 5.92
C ASN A 188 -16.59 -7.90 7.46
N THR A 189 -15.50 -7.40 8.05
CA THR A 189 -15.33 -7.32 9.50
C THR A 189 -15.66 -5.92 9.99
N ALA A 190 -16.72 -5.78 10.76
CA ALA A 190 -17.07 -4.52 11.41
C ALA A 190 -16.93 -4.66 12.92
N ASP A 191 -16.05 -3.86 13.51
CA ASP A 191 -15.87 -3.78 14.96
C ASP A 191 -16.01 -2.33 15.47
N ARG A 192 -15.96 -2.15 16.78
CA ARG A 192 -15.97 -0.81 17.39
C ARG A 192 -14.77 0.05 16.97
N LYS A 193 -13.67 -0.56 16.49
CA LYS A 193 -12.50 0.18 16.03
C LYS A 193 -12.81 0.82 14.67
N LEU A 194 -13.53 0.15 13.77
CA LEU A 194 -13.96 0.71 12.49
C LEU A 194 -14.77 2.01 12.67
N ALA A 195 -15.71 2.04 13.61
CA ALA A 195 -16.48 3.25 13.96
C ALA A 195 -15.55 4.41 14.35
N LYS A 196 -14.56 4.16 15.22
CA LYS A 196 -13.56 5.17 15.61
C LYS A 196 -12.70 5.63 14.44
N ARG A 197 -12.34 4.74 13.51
CA ARG A 197 -11.54 5.08 12.32
C ARG A 197 -12.32 5.95 11.34
N LEU A 198 -13.62 5.70 11.14
CA LEU A 198 -14.48 6.56 10.30
C LEU A 198 -14.57 7.97 10.87
N VAL A 199 -14.80 8.10 12.18
CA VAL A 199 -14.84 9.41 12.85
C VAL A 199 -13.49 10.12 12.76
N ARG A 200 -12.37 9.41 13.00
CA ARG A 200 -11.02 9.99 12.88
C ARG A 200 -10.70 10.44 11.46
N LEU A 201 -11.09 9.64 10.45
CA LEU A 201 -10.92 10.01 9.05
C LEU A 201 -11.73 11.27 8.71
N LYS A 202 -12.99 11.34 9.12
CA LYS A 202 -13.81 12.56 8.99
C LYS A 202 -13.10 13.76 9.61
N LEU A 203 -12.64 13.66 10.85
CA LEU A 203 -11.95 14.75 11.55
C LEU A 203 -10.66 15.19 10.86
N VAL A 204 -9.86 14.24 10.35
CA VAL A 204 -8.68 14.59 9.55
C VAL A 204 -9.12 15.36 8.32
N LEU A 205 -10.11 14.87 7.56
CA LEU A 205 -10.60 15.51 6.35
C LEU A 205 -11.24 16.90 6.60
N GLU A 206 -11.77 17.17 7.79
CA GLU A 206 -12.30 18.49 8.19
C GLU A 206 -11.21 19.50 8.59
N SER A 207 -9.96 19.06 8.75
CA SER A 207 -8.87 19.93 9.20
C SER A 207 -8.55 21.03 8.18
N ASP A 208 -8.33 22.25 8.67
CA ASP A 208 -7.83 23.39 7.87
C ASP A 208 -6.30 23.48 7.86
N ASP A 209 -5.61 22.38 8.19
CA ASP A 209 -4.16 22.28 8.11
C ASP A 209 -3.66 22.50 6.68
N ASP A 210 -2.68 23.39 6.51
CA ASP A 210 -2.16 23.78 5.19
C ASP A 210 -1.71 22.57 4.36
N THR A 211 -1.07 21.57 4.98
CA THR A 211 -0.58 20.39 4.24
C THR A 211 -1.72 19.54 3.69
N LEU A 212 -2.82 19.42 4.43
CA LEU A 212 -4.00 18.69 3.99
C LEU A 212 -4.75 19.48 2.92
N VAL A 213 -4.92 20.79 3.11
CA VAL A 213 -5.63 21.66 2.16
C VAL A 213 -4.90 21.71 0.82
N GLU A 214 -3.58 21.88 0.84
CA GLU A 214 -2.74 21.86 -0.37
C GLU A 214 -2.80 20.50 -1.07
N ALA A 215 -2.69 19.39 -0.31
CA ALA A 215 -2.79 18.05 -0.87
C ALA A 215 -4.17 17.78 -1.48
N ALA A 216 -5.25 18.19 -0.80
CA ALA A 216 -6.62 18.06 -1.30
C ALA A 216 -6.86 18.92 -2.55
N GLN A 217 -6.30 20.13 -2.60
CA GLN A 217 -6.40 20.99 -3.79
C GLN A 217 -5.63 20.40 -4.98
N ALA A 218 -4.39 19.93 -4.77
CA ALA A 218 -3.61 19.28 -5.82
C ALA A 218 -4.31 18.00 -6.34
N ALA A 219 -4.91 17.21 -5.45
CA ALA A 219 -5.72 16.05 -5.80
C ALA A 219 -6.98 16.46 -6.59
N SER A 220 -7.66 17.54 -6.19
CA SER A 220 -8.82 18.09 -6.88
C SER A 220 -8.48 18.51 -8.31
N ASP A 221 -7.37 19.22 -8.50
CA ASP A 221 -6.92 19.68 -9.81
C ASP A 221 -6.56 18.49 -10.71
N ALA A 222 -5.89 17.47 -10.16
CA ALA A 222 -5.57 16.25 -10.89
C ALA A 222 -6.82 15.47 -11.32
N VAL A 223 -7.82 15.35 -10.44
CA VAL A 223 -9.07 14.67 -10.75
C VAL A 223 -9.89 15.45 -11.78
N ALA A 224 -9.98 16.77 -11.66
CA ALA A 224 -10.68 17.60 -12.63
C ALA A 224 -10.04 17.55 -14.03
N ALA A 225 -8.71 17.46 -14.09
CA ALA A 225 -7.98 17.32 -15.36
C ALA A 225 -8.15 15.92 -15.97
N ALA A 226 -8.18 14.86 -15.16
CA ALA A 226 -8.16 13.49 -15.65
C ALA A 226 -9.55 12.87 -15.83
N LEU A 227 -10.48 13.14 -14.90
CA LEU A 227 -11.79 12.49 -14.80
C LEU A 227 -12.90 13.54 -14.50
N PRO A 228 -13.13 14.54 -15.37
CA PRO A 228 -14.05 15.64 -15.11
C PRO A 228 -15.51 15.21 -14.91
N LYS A 229 -15.99 14.16 -15.61
CA LYS A 229 -17.37 13.68 -15.43
C LYS A 229 -17.54 12.97 -14.09
N SER A 230 -16.54 12.17 -13.73
CA SER A 230 -16.49 11.42 -12.47
C SER A 230 -16.38 12.37 -11.28
N ALA A 231 -15.57 13.42 -11.41
CA ALA A 231 -15.43 14.48 -10.42
C ALA A 231 -16.80 15.06 -10.03
N ASN A 232 -17.59 15.43 -11.04
CA ASN A 232 -18.94 15.94 -10.85
C ASN A 232 -19.88 14.88 -10.24
N ALA A 233 -19.84 13.64 -10.76
CA ALA A 233 -20.73 12.58 -10.32
C ALA A 233 -20.46 12.10 -8.87
N PHE A 234 -19.22 12.16 -8.41
CA PHE A 234 -18.82 11.83 -7.04
C PHE A 234 -18.91 13.01 -6.07
N GLY A 235 -19.15 14.23 -6.56
CA GLY A 235 -19.18 15.43 -5.73
C GLY A 235 -17.80 15.77 -5.14
N THR A 236 -16.74 15.64 -5.94
CA THR A 236 -15.36 15.99 -5.51
C THR A 236 -15.24 17.47 -5.19
N GLY A 237 -14.31 17.81 -4.30
CA GLY A 237 -13.97 19.18 -3.93
C GLY A 237 -13.21 19.25 -2.60
N VAL A 238 -12.97 20.47 -2.13
CA VAL A 238 -12.17 20.75 -0.93
C VAL A 238 -12.98 21.35 0.24
N ALA A 239 -14.28 21.52 0.06
CA ALA A 239 -15.12 22.26 1.02
C ALA A 239 -15.63 21.41 2.20
N THR A 240 -15.86 20.11 1.99
CA THR A 240 -16.40 19.21 3.01
C THR A 240 -15.55 17.95 3.13
N SER A 241 -15.67 17.24 4.26
CA SER A 241 -14.96 15.98 4.48
C SER A 241 -15.33 14.92 3.44
N THR A 242 -16.61 14.81 3.09
CA THR A 242 -17.11 13.89 2.06
C THR A 242 -16.59 14.24 0.66
N ALA A 243 -16.56 15.52 0.28
CA ALA A 243 -16.01 15.97 -0.99
C ALA A 243 -14.49 15.75 -1.07
N ARG A 244 -13.76 16.02 0.03
CA ARG A 244 -12.33 15.73 0.14
C ARG A 244 -12.06 14.24 0.05
N MET A 245 -12.87 13.39 0.69
CA MET A 245 -12.76 11.94 0.58
C MET A 245 -12.92 11.46 -0.87
N ALA A 246 -13.99 11.92 -1.55
CA ALA A 246 -14.23 11.59 -2.96
C ALA A 246 -13.05 12.01 -3.86
N THR A 247 -12.51 13.21 -3.61
CA THR A 247 -11.32 13.72 -4.30
C THR A 247 -10.11 12.83 -4.08
N TRP A 248 -9.86 12.47 -2.81
CA TRP A 248 -8.69 11.69 -2.40
C TRP A 248 -8.68 10.30 -3.04
N VAL A 249 -9.83 9.60 -3.03
CA VAL A 249 -9.90 8.23 -3.58
C VAL A 249 -9.79 8.21 -5.10
N LEU A 250 -10.40 9.17 -5.80
CA LEU A 250 -10.30 9.25 -7.26
C LEU A 250 -8.88 9.66 -7.70
N ALA A 251 -8.24 10.58 -6.98
CA ALA A 251 -6.85 10.94 -7.21
C ALA A 251 -5.93 9.72 -6.98
N GLY A 252 -6.12 8.98 -5.90
CA GLY A 252 -5.37 7.76 -5.60
C GLY A 252 -5.52 6.68 -6.67
N LEU A 253 -6.72 6.54 -7.25
CA LEU A 253 -6.99 5.64 -8.37
C LEU A 253 -6.20 6.04 -9.63
N ILE A 254 -6.26 7.33 -10.01
CA ILE A 254 -5.53 7.88 -11.16
C ILE A 254 -4.02 7.69 -10.98
N GLN A 255 -3.48 8.04 -9.80
CA GLN A 255 -2.06 7.94 -9.50
C GLN A 255 -1.55 6.50 -9.51
N SER A 256 -2.43 5.54 -9.23
CA SER A 256 -2.10 4.10 -9.29
C SER A 256 -1.98 3.55 -10.71
N ILE A 257 -2.29 4.33 -11.74
CA ILE A 257 -2.22 3.96 -13.15
C ILE A 257 -1.08 4.78 -13.81
N PRO A 258 0.20 4.39 -13.64
CA PRO A 258 1.36 5.22 -13.98
C PRO A 258 1.42 5.65 -15.46
N ASP A 259 0.92 4.78 -16.35
CA ASP A 259 0.93 4.95 -17.80
C ASP A 259 -0.41 5.42 -18.37
N LEU A 260 -1.26 6.05 -17.55
CA LEU A 260 -2.55 6.58 -18.00
C LEU A 260 -2.42 7.52 -19.22
N TRP A 261 -1.32 8.27 -19.29
CA TRP A 261 -1.00 9.17 -20.41
C TRP A 261 -0.82 8.46 -21.76
N LEU A 262 -0.55 7.15 -21.77
CA LEU A 262 -0.51 6.31 -22.97
C LEU A 262 -1.90 5.85 -23.42
N LYS A 263 -2.91 6.00 -22.55
CA LYS A 263 -4.23 5.38 -22.68
C LYS A 263 -5.34 6.45 -22.64
N GLN A 264 -5.20 7.54 -23.41
CA GLN A 264 -6.16 8.66 -23.39
C GLN A 264 -7.61 8.23 -23.69
N GLN A 265 -7.82 7.39 -24.71
CA GLN A 265 -9.18 6.90 -25.03
C GLN A 265 -9.76 6.04 -23.89
N TRP A 266 -8.94 5.17 -23.30
CA TRP A 266 -9.33 4.40 -22.13
C TRP A 266 -9.65 5.30 -20.93
N GLN A 267 -8.90 6.38 -20.72
CA GLN A 267 -9.14 7.35 -19.65
C GLN A 267 -10.50 8.05 -19.83
N GLU A 268 -10.85 8.45 -21.05
CA GLU A 268 -12.17 9.03 -21.37
C GLU A 268 -13.32 8.02 -21.14
N SER A 269 -13.07 6.75 -21.47
CA SER A 269 -13.99 5.65 -21.19
C SER A 269 -14.13 5.36 -19.70
N LEU A 270 -13.03 5.39 -18.94
CA LEU A 270 -13.02 5.25 -17.49
C LEU A 270 -13.83 6.37 -16.84
N ASP A 271 -13.61 7.61 -17.26
CA ASP A 271 -14.34 8.78 -16.75
C ASP A 271 -15.86 8.64 -17.00
N SER A 272 -16.22 8.22 -18.21
CA SER A 272 -17.62 8.03 -18.59
C SER A 272 -18.25 6.84 -17.84
N TYR A 273 -17.51 5.76 -17.63
CA TYR A 273 -17.95 4.59 -16.88
C TYR A 273 -18.19 4.92 -15.40
N ILE A 274 -17.20 5.53 -14.73
CA ILE A 274 -17.30 5.90 -13.33
C ILE A 274 -18.48 6.86 -13.12
N ALA A 275 -18.62 7.89 -13.96
CA ALA A 275 -19.73 8.83 -13.87
C ALA A 275 -21.10 8.15 -14.02
N ALA A 276 -21.23 7.20 -14.95
CA ALA A 276 -22.47 6.44 -15.14
C ALA A 276 -22.78 5.50 -13.97
N GLN A 277 -21.76 4.92 -13.33
CA GLN A 277 -21.92 3.99 -12.21
C GLN A 277 -22.06 4.69 -10.85
N ALA A 278 -21.66 5.96 -10.74
CA ALA A 278 -21.63 6.69 -9.47
C ALA A 278 -22.94 6.59 -8.66
N PRO A 279 -24.15 6.76 -9.23
CA PRO A 279 -25.40 6.65 -8.47
C PRO A 279 -25.59 5.27 -7.82
N THR A 280 -25.12 4.20 -8.46
CA THR A 280 -25.24 2.82 -7.94
C THR A 280 -24.11 2.47 -6.99
N LEU A 281 -22.90 2.97 -7.23
CA LEU A 281 -21.72 2.70 -6.41
C LEU A 281 -21.76 3.44 -5.07
N LEU A 282 -22.23 4.68 -5.07
CA LEU A 282 -22.34 5.53 -3.87
C LEU A 282 -23.62 5.27 -3.07
N ALA A 283 -24.44 4.33 -3.51
CA ALA A 283 -25.73 4.04 -2.90
C ALA A 283 -25.53 3.42 -1.50
N ARG A 284 -26.16 4.04 -0.48
CA ARG A 284 -25.95 3.69 0.93
C ARG A 284 -26.35 2.26 1.28
N GLU A 285 -27.25 1.65 0.51
CA GLU A 285 -27.63 0.24 0.64
C GLU A 285 -26.46 -0.71 0.43
N LYS A 286 -25.44 -0.33 -0.36
CA LYS A 286 -24.25 -1.15 -0.61
C LYS A 286 -23.41 -1.38 0.64
N VAL A 287 -23.46 -0.43 1.57
CA VAL A 287 -22.73 -0.50 2.84
C VAL A 287 -23.64 -0.75 4.03
N ALA A 288 -24.94 -1.01 3.83
CA ALA A 288 -25.92 -1.13 4.90
C ALA A 288 -25.55 -2.21 5.93
N GLY A 289 -25.05 -3.37 5.48
CA GLY A 289 -24.67 -4.47 6.37
C GLY A 289 -23.53 -4.12 7.32
N ILE A 290 -22.49 -3.44 6.84
CA ILE A 290 -21.37 -2.97 7.68
C ILE A 290 -21.81 -1.76 8.50
N TRP A 291 -22.59 -0.85 7.92
CA TRP A 291 -23.09 0.34 8.58
C TRP A 291 -23.92 0.02 9.84
N GLN A 292 -24.83 -0.94 9.75
CA GLN A 292 -25.66 -1.39 10.87
C GLN A 292 -24.84 -1.85 12.09
N GLN A 293 -23.63 -2.36 11.86
CA GLN A 293 -22.75 -2.85 12.92
C GLN A 293 -21.98 -1.72 13.63
N VAL A 294 -21.74 -0.59 12.94
CA VAL A 294 -20.91 0.51 13.46
C VAL A 294 -21.71 1.75 13.88
N VAL A 295 -22.90 1.97 13.33
CA VAL A 295 -23.67 3.22 13.50
C VAL A 295 -23.94 3.58 14.97
N THR A 296 -24.19 2.57 15.82
CA THR A 296 -24.49 2.78 17.24
C THR A 296 -23.29 3.30 18.04
N ALA A 297 -22.07 3.15 17.51
CA ALA A 297 -20.84 3.64 18.11
C ALA A 297 -20.41 5.02 17.55
N ILE A 298 -21.19 5.61 16.65
CA ILE A 298 -20.93 6.92 16.03
C ILE A 298 -21.99 7.90 16.51
N ASN A 299 -21.58 9.10 16.92
CA ASN A 299 -22.48 10.14 17.39
C ASN A 299 -23.45 10.58 16.26
N PRO A 300 -24.74 10.84 16.56
CA PRO A 300 -25.72 11.21 15.54
C PRO A 300 -25.31 12.32 14.56
N PRO A 301 -24.61 13.40 14.99
CA PRO A 301 -24.15 14.45 14.06
C PRO A 301 -23.12 13.97 13.03
N ASP A 302 -22.32 12.96 13.34
CA ASP A 302 -21.25 12.46 12.46
C ASP A 302 -21.71 11.30 11.56
N GLN A 303 -22.91 10.76 11.80
CA GLN A 303 -23.37 9.53 11.16
C GLN A 303 -23.53 9.68 9.64
N ASP A 304 -24.07 10.81 9.17
CA ASP A 304 -24.34 11.01 7.75
C ASP A 304 -23.05 11.07 6.91
N ASP A 305 -22.08 11.86 7.37
CA ASP A 305 -20.76 11.98 6.74
C ASP A 305 -19.99 10.66 6.84
N CYS A 306 -19.99 9.99 7.99
CA CYS A 306 -19.30 8.71 8.15
C CYS A 306 -19.89 7.63 7.24
N GLN A 307 -21.22 7.57 7.10
CA GLN A 307 -21.87 6.64 6.17
C GLN A 307 -21.51 6.95 4.72
N THR A 308 -21.43 8.23 4.37
CA THR A 308 -21.07 8.69 3.02
C THR A 308 -19.59 8.39 2.71
N ILE A 309 -18.67 8.64 3.66
CA ILE A 309 -17.25 8.26 3.56
C ILE A 309 -17.12 6.75 3.36
N LEU A 310 -17.86 5.94 4.11
CA LEU A 310 -17.86 4.48 3.97
C LEU A 310 -18.36 4.05 2.57
N ALA A 311 -19.41 4.68 2.05
CA ALA A 311 -19.93 4.42 0.70
C ALA A 311 -18.91 4.80 -0.39
N ILE A 312 -18.19 5.92 -0.22
CA ILE A 312 -17.10 6.33 -1.13
C ILE A 312 -15.96 5.30 -1.14
N GLN A 313 -15.55 4.79 0.03
CA GLN A 313 -14.52 3.75 0.15
C GLN A 313 -14.96 2.42 -0.48
N TYR A 314 -16.25 2.06 -0.35
CA TYR A 314 -16.82 0.90 -1.04
C TYR A 314 -16.82 1.08 -2.56
N ALA A 315 -17.27 2.26 -3.03
CA ALA A 315 -17.33 2.60 -4.44
C ALA A 315 -15.95 2.46 -5.09
N ILE A 316 -14.92 3.05 -4.50
CA ILE A 316 -13.57 2.99 -5.06
C ILE A 316 -12.97 1.58 -5.02
N SER A 317 -13.17 0.79 -3.95
CA SER A 317 -12.71 -0.61 -3.92
C SER A 317 -13.38 -1.44 -5.03
N THR A 318 -14.66 -1.17 -5.31
CA THR A 318 -15.39 -1.84 -6.40
C THR A 318 -14.84 -1.43 -7.77
N LEU A 319 -14.52 -0.15 -7.96
CA LEU A 319 -13.90 0.35 -9.20
C LEU A 319 -12.50 -0.23 -9.40
N SER A 320 -11.66 -0.25 -8.37
CA SER A 320 -10.31 -0.81 -8.43
C SER A 320 -10.35 -2.30 -8.80
N ARG A 321 -11.22 -3.08 -8.16
CA ARG A 321 -11.44 -4.50 -8.53
C ARG A 321 -11.88 -4.64 -9.98
N ARG A 322 -12.77 -3.77 -10.46
CA ARG A 322 -13.17 -3.78 -11.87
C ARG A 322 -12.02 -3.52 -12.82
N ILE A 323 -11.14 -2.56 -12.50
CA ILE A 323 -9.94 -2.27 -13.31
C ILE A 323 -9.03 -3.51 -13.37
N VAL A 324 -8.85 -4.22 -12.25
CA VAL A 324 -8.10 -5.49 -12.23
C VAL A 324 -8.76 -6.51 -13.15
N GLU A 325 -10.06 -6.75 -13.02
CA GLU A 325 -10.82 -7.70 -13.86
C GLU A 325 -10.75 -7.39 -15.36
N ASP A 326 -10.87 -6.11 -15.73
CA ASP A 326 -10.71 -5.66 -17.12
C ASP A 326 -9.26 -5.90 -17.58
N GLY A 327 -8.27 -5.67 -16.72
CA GLY A 327 -6.86 -6.02 -16.97
C GLY A 327 -6.69 -7.51 -17.26
N VAL A 328 -7.26 -8.40 -16.43
CA VAL A 328 -7.24 -9.85 -16.68
C VAL A 328 -7.87 -10.19 -18.03
N THR A 329 -9.01 -9.58 -18.33
CA THR A 329 -9.74 -9.77 -19.60
C THR A 329 -8.90 -9.35 -20.81
N VAL A 330 -8.18 -8.21 -20.71
CA VAL A 330 -7.25 -7.76 -21.75
C VAL A 330 -6.12 -8.77 -21.96
N ALA A 331 -5.48 -9.25 -20.88
CA ALA A 331 -4.38 -10.21 -21.01
C ALA A 331 -4.84 -11.57 -21.56
N GLN A 332 -6.05 -12.02 -21.21
CA GLN A 332 -6.66 -13.22 -21.81
C GLN A 332 -6.96 -13.02 -23.30
N ALA A 333 -7.47 -11.84 -23.68
CA ALA A 333 -7.75 -11.51 -25.08
C ALA A 333 -6.47 -11.39 -25.91
N ILE A 334 -5.38 -10.88 -25.34
CA ILE A 334 -4.05 -10.86 -25.99
C ILE A 334 -3.51 -12.27 -26.18
N GLY A 335 -3.67 -13.14 -25.17
CA GLY A 335 -3.14 -14.49 -25.17
C GLY A 335 -1.69 -14.59 -24.68
N GLY A 336 -0.99 -15.63 -25.10
CA GLY A 336 0.35 -15.98 -24.66
C GLY A 336 0.83 -17.25 -25.35
N PRO A 337 2.08 -17.70 -25.13
CA PRO A 337 2.58 -18.95 -25.70
C PRO A 337 1.69 -20.17 -25.39
N ASP A 338 1.09 -20.21 -24.20
CA ASP A 338 0.09 -21.19 -23.74
C ASP A 338 -1.31 -20.99 -24.31
N LEU A 339 -1.64 -19.79 -24.79
CA LEU A 339 -2.90 -19.43 -25.43
C LEU A 339 -2.68 -19.07 -26.90
N SER A 340 -1.84 -19.83 -27.59
CA SER A 340 -1.43 -19.53 -28.97
C SER A 340 -2.57 -19.61 -29.99
N ALA A 341 -3.68 -20.26 -29.64
CA ALA A 341 -4.89 -20.30 -30.44
C ALA A 341 -5.72 -19.01 -30.40
N VAL A 342 -5.43 -18.08 -29.48
CA VAL A 342 -6.16 -16.81 -29.37
C VAL A 342 -5.85 -15.92 -30.58
N PRO A 343 -6.87 -15.36 -31.28
CA PRO A 343 -6.64 -14.66 -32.55
C PRO A 343 -5.67 -13.47 -32.47
N LEU A 344 -5.70 -12.70 -31.38
CA LEU A 344 -4.82 -11.55 -31.21
C LEU A 344 -3.36 -11.95 -30.96
N TRP A 345 -3.11 -13.15 -30.41
CA TRP A 345 -1.77 -13.58 -30.03
C TRP A 345 -0.80 -13.54 -31.20
N LYS A 346 -1.20 -14.07 -32.37
CA LYS A 346 -0.32 -14.10 -33.55
C LYS A 346 0.14 -12.71 -33.99
N ALA A 347 -0.75 -11.72 -33.93
CA ALA A 347 -0.42 -10.35 -34.30
C ALA A 347 0.50 -9.70 -33.24
N VAL A 348 0.24 -9.96 -31.96
CA VAL A 348 1.07 -9.48 -30.84
C VAL A 348 2.46 -10.13 -30.86
N GLU A 349 2.54 -11.45 -31.04
CA GLU A 349 3.79 -12.21 -31.22
C GLU A 349 4.62 -11.65 -32.39
N THR A 350 3.97 -11.34 -33.51
CA THR A 350 4.62 -10.71 -34.67
C THR A 350 5.19 -9.33 -34.30
N ALA A 351 4.44 -8.52 -33.53
CA ALA A 351 4.93 -7.24 -33.03
C ALA A 351 6.13 -7.40 -32.09
N ILE A 352 6.06 -8.32 -31.11
CA ILE A 352 7.16 -8.63 -30.19
C ILE A 352 8.41 -9.05 -30.98
N GLY A 353 8.27 -9.96 -31.95
CA GLY A 353 9.36 -10.41 -32.80
C GLY A 353 10.01 -9.27 -33.58
N ALA A 354 9.21 -8.33 -34.12
CA ALA A 354 9.71 -7.16 -34.81
C ALA A 354 10.51 -6.21 -33.90
N VAL A 355 10.09 -6.07 -32.64
CA VAL A 355 10.79 -5.28 -31.62
C VAL A 355 12.10 -5.94 -31.22
N VAL A 356 12.05 -7.20 -30.79
CA VAL A 356 13.20 -7.95 -30.27
C VAL A 356 14.27 -8.17 -31.35
N ALA A 357 13.90 -8.27 -32.62
CA ALA A 357 14.85 -8.38 -33.72
C ALA A 357 15.82 -7.19 -33.82
N LEU A 358 15.46 -6.02 -33.27
CA LEU A 358 16.36 -4.86 -33.22
C LEU A 358 17.56 -5.08 -32.29
N ASN A 359 17.47 -6.01 -31.33
CA ASN A 359 18.58 -6.31 -30.41
C ASN A 359 19.82 -6.91 -31.11
N SER A 360 19.65 -7.40 -32.34
CA SER A 360 20.79 -7.84 -33.16
C SER A 360 21.70 -6.69 -33.60
N ASP A 361 21.21 -5.45 -33.58
CA ASP A 361 22.01 -4.26 -33.83
C ASP A 361 22.60 -3.72 -32.52
N THR A 362 23.87 -4.05 -32.27
CA THR A 362 24.65 -3.63 -31.10
C THR A 362 24.66 -2.12 -30.83
N ARG A 363 24.32 -1.29 -31.83
CA ARG A 363 24.25 0.17 -31.69
C ARG A 363 22.90 0.65 -31.15
N SER A 364 21.83 -0.10 -31.37
CA SER A 364 20.45 0.36 -31.19
C SER A 364 19.90 0.27 -29.76
N GLY A 365 20.62 -0.31 -28.79
CA GLY A 365 20.14 -0.57 -27.43
C GLY A 365 19.49 -1.95 -27.29
N MET A 366 18.85 -2.23 -26.14
CA MET A 366 18.24 -3.54 -25.87
C MET A 366 16.77 -3.40 -25.48
N PHE A 367 15.89 -4.10 -26.19
CA PHE A 367 14.50 -4.30 -25.85
C PHE A 367 14.31 -5.61 -25.10
N TYR A 368 13.57 -5.60 -24.01
CA TYR A 368 13.22 -6.82 -23.28
C TYR A 368 11.81 -6.75 -22.72
N ILE A 369 11.15 -7.90 -22.65
CA ILE A 369 9.76 -8.04 -22.20
C ILE A 369 9.73 -7.98 -20.66
N SER A 370 8.74 -7.26 -20.14
CA SER A 370 8.55 -6.98 -18.72
C SER A 370 7.07 -7.15 -18.34
N GLY A 371 6.73 -6.83 -17.09
CA GLY A 371 5.37 -6.84 -16.58
C GLY A 371 4.73 -8.23 -16.59
N GLY A 372 3.44 -8.29 -16.91
CA GLY A 372 2.62 -9.48 -16.77
C GLY A 372 2.91 -10.56 -17.78
N LEU A 373 3.16 -10.21 -19.05
CA LEU A 373 3.53 -11.21 -20.05
C LEU A 373 4.86 -11.88 -19.65
N ALA A 374 5.85 -11.09 -19.21
CA ALA A 374 7.10 -11.62 -18.69
C ALA A 374 6.88 -12.55 -17.48
N GLY A 375 6.06 -12.11 -16.51
CA GLY A 375 5.70 -12.92 -15.35
C GLY A 375 5.04 -14.24 -15.78
N ARG A 376 4.10 -14.20 -16.73
CA ARG A 376 3.40 -15.37 -17.25
C ARG A 376 4.36 -16.36 -17.93
N MET A 377 5.28 -15.85 -18.74
CA MET A 377 6.30 -16.69 -19.39
C MET A 377 7.22 -17.35 -18.36
N GLN A 378 7.60 -16.64 -17.29
CA GLN A 378 8.38 -17.20 -16.19
C GLN A 378 7.61 -18.25 -15.39
N THR A 379 6.31 -18.02 -15.12
CA THR A 379 5.42 -19.00 -14.47
C THR A 379 5.34 -20.28 -15.28
N MET A 380 5.15 -20.18 -16.60
CA MET A 380 5.14 -21.35 -17.48
C MET A 380 6.50 -22.05 -17.52
N HIS A 381 7.59 -21.30 -17.54
CA HIS A 381 8.94 -21.87 -17.53
C HIS A 381 9.26 -22.62 -16.22
N ALA A 382 8.57 -22.27 -15.13
CA ALA A 382 8.62 -22.98 -13.86
C ALA A 382 7.61 -24.15 -13.76
N ASP A 383 6.99 -24.56 -14.87
CA ASP A 383 5.96 -25.62 -14.94
C ASP A 383 4.72 -25.34 -14.07
N LEU A 384 4.37 -24.07 -13.87
CA LEU A 384 3.18 -23.64 -13.14
C LEU A 384 2.07 -23.13 -14.08
N SER A 385 0.83 -23.10 -13.56
CA SER A 385 -0.33 -22.58 -14.29
C SER A 385 -0.24 -21.06 -14.46
N ALA A 386 -0.23 -20.61 -15.71
CA ALA A 386 -0.30 -19.20 -16.07
C ALA A 386 -1.58 -18.49 -15.58
N ASN A 387 -2.67 -19.24 -15.42
CA ASN A 387 -3.95 -18.69 -14.95
C ASN A 387 -3.86 -18.17 -13.52
N ASP A 388 -2.95 -18.71 -12.70
CA ASP A 388 -2.83 -18.35 -11.30
C ASP A 388 -2.27 -16.92 -11.18
N LEU A 389 -1.23 -16.59 -11.95
CA LEU A 389 -0.71 -15.22 -12.04
C LEU A 389 -1.75 -14.26 -12.62
N MET A 390 -2.49 -14.70 -13.64
CA MET A 390 -3.51 -13.88 -14.29
C MET A 390 -4.65 -13.51 -13.35
N SER A 391 -4.91 -14.29 -12.29
CA SER A 391 -5.90 -13.95 -11.27
C SER A 391 -5.47 -12.83 -10.32
N VAL A 392 -4.16 -12.54 -10.25
CA VAL A 392 -3.58 -11.56 -9.32
C VAL A 392 -2.92 -10.36 -10.01
N TYR A 393 -2.67 -10.45 -11.33
CA TYR A 393 -1.96 -9.42 -12.08
C TYR A 393 -2.91 -8.34 -12.66
N PRO A 394 -2.77 -7.07 -12.26
CA PRO A 394 -3.72 -6.02 -12.62
C PRO A 394 -3.47 -5.35 -13.97
N ASP A 395 -2.27 -5.46 -14.56
CA ASP A 395 -1.86 -4.62 -15.69
C ASP A 395 -1.84 -5.38 -17.03
N GLY A 396 -2.99 -5.82 -17.54
CA GLY A 396 -3.14 -6.81 -18.61
C GLY A 396 -2.45 -6.64 -19.99
N GLY A 397 -1.70 -5.57 -20.24
CA GLY A 397 -1.01 -5.36 -21.51
C GLY A 397 0.36 -6.04 -21.59
N VAL A 398 0.93 -6.07 -22.80
CA VAL A 398 2.35 -6.38 -23.01
C VAL A 398 3.19 -5.15 -22.71
N GLU A 399 4.25 -5.31 -21.93
CA GLU A 399 5.21 -4.26 -21.64
C GLU A 399 6.58 -4.66 -22.14
N ILE A 400 7.23 -3.74 -22.86
CA ILE A 400 8.60 -3.87 -23.32
C ILE A 400 9.38 -2.63 -22.88
N PHE A 401 10.49 -2.86 -22.18
CA PHE A 401 11.42 -1.79 -21.86
C PHE A 401 12.55 -1.71 -22.88
N TYR A 402 12.94 -0.49 -23.20
CA TYR A 402 14.09 -0.14 -24.00
C TYR A 402 15.20 0.39 -23.10
N ARG A 403 16.29 -0.38 -23.00
CA ARG A 403 17.55 0.02 -22.37
C ARG A 403 18.42 0.72 -23.41
N PRO A 404 18.63 2.05 -23.30
CA PRO A 404 19.49 2.76 -24.23
C PRO A 404 20.94 2.29 -24.09
N ASN A 405 21.64 2.18 -25.23
CA ASN A 405 23.09 2.02 -25.28
C ASN A 405 23.73 3.31 -25.81
N GLN A 406 23.73 3.51 -27.13
CA GLN A 406 24.25 4.72 -27.78
C GLN A 406 23.16 5.55 -28.49
N VAL A 407 21.99 4.95 -28.74
CA VAL A 407 20.88 5.61 -29.44
C VAL A 407 19.93 6.23 -28.43
N GLN A 408 19.59 7.49 -28.68
CA GLN A 408 18.60 8.21 -27.87
C GLN A 408 17.20 7.61 -28.09
N PRO A 409 16.39 7.45 -27.03
CA PRO A 409 15.05 6.84 -27.09
C PRO A 409 14.15 7.45 -28.17
N ALA A 410 14.17 8.77 -28.36
CA ALA A 410 13.37 9.44 -29.38
C ALA A 410 13.66 8.95 -30.82
N TRP A 411 14.93 8.59 -31.11
CA TRP A 411 15.34 8.08 -32.41
C TRP A 411 15.01 6.59 -32.55
N ALA A 412 15.27 5.81 -31.50
CA ALA A 412 14.91 4.39 -31.45
C ALA A 412 13.41 4.18 -31.65
N PHE A 413 12.57 4.97 -30.97
CA PHE A 413 11.12 4.83 -31.01
C PHE A 413 10.49 5.28 -32.33
N ARG A 414 11.03 6.30 -32.99
CA ARG A 414 10.58 6.68 -34.34
C ARG A 414 10.85 5.57 -35.36
N GLY A 415 12.07 5.03 -35.37
CA GLY A 415 12.42 3.92 -36.27
C GLY A 415 11.62 2.64 -35.96
N LEU A 416 11.43 2.36 -34.67
CA LEU A 416 10.62 1.23 -34.22
C LEU A 416 9.16 1.36 -34.66
N GLN A 417 8.55 2.54 -34.52
CA GLN A 417 7.17 2.76 -34.92
C GLN A 417 6.99 2.53 -36.43
N GLN A 418 7.91 3.03 -37.27
CA GLN A 418 7.86 2.80 -38.72
C GLN A 418 7.96 1.30 -39.07
N ARG A 419 8.86 0.58 -38.39
CA ARG A 419 9.00 -0.87 -38.53
C ARG A 419 7.72 -1.60 -38.15
N LEU A 420 7.12 -1.24 -37.00
CA LEU A 420 5.88 -1.84 -36.54
C LEU A 420 4.72 -1.57 -37.50
N VAL A 421 4.58 -0.36 -38.03
CA VAL A 421 3.57 -0.06 -39.08
C VAL A 421 3.74 -0.95 -40.30
N SER A 422 4.98 -1.13 -40.76
CA SER A 422 5.26 -2.01 -41.91
C SER A 422 4.90 -3.47 -41.63
N VAL A 423 5.27 -3.99 -40.46
CA VAL A 423 5.06 -5.41 -40.11
C VAL A 423 3.59 -5.71 -39.76
N LEU A 424 2.88 -4.73 -39.20
CA LEU A 424 1.47 -4.86 -38.82
C LEU A 424 0.50 -4.53 -39.96
N THR A 425 1.00 -4.27 -41.17
CA THR A 425 0.14 -4.05 -42.34
C THR A 425 -0.74 -5.29 -42.59
N GLY A 426 -2.05 -5.11 -42.55
CA GLY A 426 -3.04 -6.19 -42.69
C GLY A 426 -3.32 -6.99 -41.41
N GLN A 427 -2.70 -6.63 -40.28
CA GLN A 427 -3.00 -7.17 -38.95
C GLN A 427 -4.08 -6.31 -38.26
N PRO A 428 -4.82 -6.86 -37.26
CA PRO A 428 -5.80 -6.10 -36.48
C PRO A 428 -5.15 -5.17 -35.44
N LEU A 429 -3.94 -4.67 -35.71
CA LEU A 429 -3.13 -3.86 -34.80
C LEU A 429 -2.57 -2.63 -35.51
N THR A 430 -2.47 -1.52 -34.80
CA THR A 430 -1.80 -0.30 -35.26
C THR A 430 -0.72 0.13 -34.28
N ALA A 431 0.32 0.82 -34.75
CA ALA A 431 1.42 1.30 -33.92
C ALA A 431 1.56 2.82 -34.01
N GLU A 432 1.60 3.48 -32.85
CA GLU A 432 1.65 4.93 -32.73
C GLU A 432 2.79 5.37 -31.82
N LEU A 433 3.41 6.50 -32.18
CA LEU A 433 4.39 7.18 -31.34
C LEU A 433 3.65 8.20 -30.47
N VAL A 434 3.70 8.01 -29.15
CA VAL A 434 3.06 8.90 -28.17
C VAL A 434 4.15 9.70 -27.46
N SER A 435 3.96 11.00 -27.33
CA SER A 435 4.90 11.89 -26.63
C SER A 435 4.16 12.77 -25.64
N SER A 436 4.72 12.90 -24.44
CA SER A 436 4.24 13.76 -23.36
C SER A 436 5.42 14.38 -22.61
N THR A 437 5.14 15.20 -21.59
CA THR A 437 6.16 15.68 -20.65
C THR A 437 6.83 14.55 -19.86
N LYS A 438 6.19 13.38 -19.76
CA LYS A 438 6.74 12.18 -19.11
C LYS A 438 7.69 11.39 -20.01
N GLY A 439 7.72 11.68 -21.31
CA GLY A 439 8.64 11.05 -22.26
C GLY A 439 7.96 10.65 -23.57
N THR A 440 8.67 9.83 -24.34
CA THR A 440 8.19 9.26 -25.61
C THR A 440 8.04 7.75 -25.44
N ALA A 441 7.01 7.18 -26.05
CA ALA A 441 6.75 5.75 -26.06
C ALA A 441 6.17 5.32 -27.42
N VAL A 442 6.27 4.03 -27.72
CA VAL A 442 5.47 3.42 -28.80
C VAL A 442 4.37 2.60 -28.17
N VAL A 443 3.14 2.79 -28.63
CA VAL A 443 1.98 1.98 -28.23
C VAL A 443 1.49 1.18 -29.43
N VAL A 444 1.08 -0.07 -29.18
CA VAL A 444 0.37 -0.89 -30.17
C VAL A 444 -1.07 -1.06 -29.71
N LYS A 445 -2.01 -0.66 -30.56
CA LYS A 445 -3.44 -0.64 -30.29
C LYS A 445 -4.16 -1.72 -31.07
N GLY A 446 -5.24 -2.24 -30.49
CA GLY A 446 -6.21 -3.07 -31.20
C GLY A 446 -7.06 -2.24 -32.15
N ALA A 447 -7.36 -2.78 -33.33
CA ALA A 447 -8.29 -2.18 -34.29
C ALA A 447 -9.76 -2.33 -33.86
N ASN A 448 -10.06 -3.23 -32.93
CA ASN A 448 -11.40 -3.52 -32.44
C ASN A 448 -11.43 -3.51 -30.91
N PRO A 449 -12.60 -3.22 -30.31
CA PRO A 449 -12.81 -3.38 -28.88
C PRO A 449 -12.60 -4.83 -28.44
N ILE A 450 -12.13 -5.02 -27.20
CA ILE A 450 -12.13 -6.33 -26.55
C ILE A 450 -13.51 -6.56 -25.93
N ASN A 451 -14.08 -7.74 -26.20
CA ASN A 451 -15.37 -8.15 -25.65
C ASN A 451 -15.28 -8.32 -24.12
N ASN A 452 -16.41 -8.11 -23.44
CA ASN A 452 -16.58 -8.31 -21.99
C ASN A 452 -15.80 -7.36 -21.08
N LEU A 453 -15.18 -6.29 -21.60
CA LEU A 453 -14.69 -5.20 -20.78
C LEU A 453 -15.85 -4.39 -20.20
N ALA A 454 -15.80 -4.09 -18.90
CA ALA A 454 -16.76 -3.15 -18.31
C ALA A 454 -16.45 -1.71 -18.73
N ILE A 455 -15.17 -1.35 -18.74
CA ILE A 455 -14.68 -0.07 -19.24
C ILE A 455 -14.39 -0.26 -20.74
N ALA A 456 -15.38 0.07 -21.58
CA ALA A 456 -15.30 -0.13 -23.01
C ALA A 456 -14.18 0.73 -23.63
N ASP A 457 -13.19 0.09 -24.25
CA ASP A 457 -12.13 0.78 -24.99
C ASP A 457 -12.27 0.45 -26.48
N PRO A 458 -12.58 1.46 -27.33
CA PRO A 458 -12.73 1.22 -28.76
C PRO A 458 -11.42 0.84 -29.46
N SER A 459 -10.27 1.24 -28.91
CA SER A 459 -8.95 0.93 -29.46
C SER A 459 -7.96 0.63 -28.33
N PRO A 460 -8.08 -0.56 -27.72
CA PRO A 460 -7.33 -0.90 -26.52
C PRO A 460 -5.83 -0.93 -26.78
N VAL A 461 -5.07 -0.30 -25.88
CA VAL A 461 -3.60 -0.40 -25.89
C VAL A 461 -3.19 -1.79 -25.42
N LEU A 462 -2.70 -2.61 -26.35
CA LEU A 462 -2.33 -4.01 -26.09
C LEU A 462 -0.84 -4.16 -25.77
N MET A 463 0.00 -3.27 -26.29
CA MET A 463 1.43 -3.26 -26.00
C MET A 463 1.93 -1.85 -25.76
N THR A 464 2.80 -1.70 -24.78
CA THR A 464 3.52 -0.46 -24.49
C THR A 464 5.02 -0.72 -24.58
N ILE A 465 5.72 0.20 -25.24
CA ILE A 465 7.17 0.14 -25.41
C ILE A 465 7.75 1.45 -24.88
N LEU A 466 8.44 1.34 -23.76
CA LEU A 466 8.84 2.47 -22.92
C LEU A 466 10.34 2.48 -22.73
N GLN A 467 10.90 3.64 -22.46
CA GLN A 467 12.28 3.71 -22.01
C GLN A 467 12.38 3.08 -20.61
N GLU A 468 13.41 2.28 -20.38
CA GLU A 468 13.69 1.76 -19.05
C GLU A 468 13.92 2.91 -18.05
N PRO A 469 13.27 2.91 -16.87
CA PRO A 469 13.50 3.94 -15.87
C PRO A 469 14.96 3.96 -15.41
N ALA A 470 15.44 5.13 -14.96
CA ALA A 470 16.84 5.30 -14.54
C ALA A 470 17.27 4.38 -13.39
N SER A 471 16.33 3.97 -12.54
CA SER A 471 16.53 2.98 -11.47
C SER A 471 16.84 1.56 -11.99
N ARG A 472 16.73 1.34 -13.30
CA ARG A 472 16.76 0.05 -14.02
C ARG A 472 15.66 -0.89 -13.54
N ALA A 473 14.65 -1.10 -14.38
CA ALA A 473 13.55 -2.00 -14.06
C ALA A 473 14.02 -3.46 -13.89
N CYS A 474 15.02 -3.91 -14.67
CA CYS A 474 15.58 -5.25 -14.51
C CYS A 474 17.11 -5.25 -14.56
N LYS A 475 17.79 -5.83 -13.57
CA LYS A 475 19.26 -5.93 -13.61
C LYS A 475 19.72 -7.11 -14.47
N THR A 476 18.95 -8.18 -14.46
CA THR A 476 19.22 -9.44 -15.15
C THR A 476 18.09 -9.71 -16.15
N ILE A 477 18.49 -10.14 -17.33
CA ILE A 477 17.59 -10.50 -18.44
C ILE A 477 17.82 -11.98 -18.71
N ASP A 478 16.74 -12.75 -18.62
CA ASP A 478 16.69 -14.16 -18.97
C ASP A 478 16.24 -14.33 -20.42
N PHE A 479 16.36 -15.55 -20.93
CA PHE A 479 15.86 -15.92 -22.25
C PHE A 479 14.89 -17.09 -22.14
N VAL A 480 13.59 -16.81 -22.29
CA VAL A 480 12.55 -17.85 -22.35
C VAL A 480 12.04 -17.91 -23.78
N ASN A 481 12.08 -19.10 -24.39
CA ASN A 481 11.70 -19.32 -25.80
C ASN A 481 12.42 -18.39 -26.79
N GLY A 482 13.68 -18.03 -26.49
CA GLY A 482 14.50 -17.14 -27.32
C GLY A 482 14.18 -15.65 -27.20
N TRP A 483 13.25 -15.24 -26.32
CA TRP A 483 12.94 -13.84 -26.08
C TRP A 483 13.65 -13.31 -24.82
N PRO A 484 14.23 -12.10 -24.88
CA PRO A 484 14.81 -11.44 -23.72
C PRO A 484 13.70 -10.96 -22.79
N ILE A 485 13.70 -11.48 -21.56
CA ILE A 485 12.64 -11.26 -20.57
C ILE A 485 13.29 -10.86 -19.24
N GLY A 486 12.65 -9.98 -18.47
CA GLY A 486 13.10 -9.67 -17.12
C GLY A 486 13.20 -10.94 -16.26
N SER A 487 14.29 -11.09 -15.49
CA SER A 487 14.43 -12.26 -14.60
C SER A 487 13.32 -12.29 -13.54
N THR A 488 12.92 -13.48 -13.06
CA THR A 488 11.88 -13.62 -12.03
C THR A 488 12.14 -12.71 -10.82
N ARG A 489 13.40 -12.64 -10.35
CA ARG A 489 13.80 -11.79 -9.22
C ARG A 489 13.60 -10.30 -9.50
N ASP A 490 13.89 -9.85 -10.72
CA ASP A 490 13.72 -8.45 -11.08
C ASP A 490 12.25 -8.11 -11.35
N LEU A 491 11.46 -9.05 -11.87
CA LEU A 491 10.00 -8.89 -11.96
C LEU A 491 9.38 -8.76 -10.57
N VAL A 492 9.77 -9.58 -9.58
CA VAL A 492 9.32 -9.42 -8.18
C VAL A 492 9.59 -8.00 -7.68
N ARG A 493 10.80 -7.47 -7.91
CA ARG A 493 11.14 -6.08 -7.53
C ARG A 493 10.30 -5.04 -8.26
N LEU A 494 10.06 -5.24 -9.55
CA LEU A 494 9.21 -4.35 -10.35
C LEU A 494 7.80 -4.30 -9.78
N PHE A 495 7.21 -5.44 -9.45
CA PHE A 495 5.88 -5.52 -8.85
C PHE A 495 5.79 -4.91 -7.46
N LEU A 496 6.81 -5.14 -6.63
CA LEU A 496 6.91 -4.50 -5.32
C LEU A 496 7.03 -2.98 -5.43
N ALA A 497 7.83 -2.47 -6.37
CA ALA A 497 7.94 -1.04 -6.63
C ALA A 497 6.59 -0.46 -7.08
N ARG A 498 5.90 -1.11 -8.02
CA ARG A 498 4.57 -0.67 -8.47
C ARG A 498 3.51 -0.73 -7.36
N ALA A 499 3.62 -1.69 -6.45
CA ALA A 499 2.76 -1.74 -5.27
C ALA A 499 3.07 -0.58 -4.31
N ALA A 500 4.35 -0.25 -4.11
CA ALA A 500 4.74 0.91 -3.31
C ALA A 500 4.27 2.23 -3.92
N ASP A 501 4.32 2.34 -5.26
CA ASP A 501 3.86 3.50 -6.02
C ASP A 501 2.34 3.56 -6.21
N SER A 502 1.59 2.49 -5.85
CA SER A 502 0.13 2.49 -5.85
C SER A 502 -0.39 3.29 -4.66
N HIS A 503 -1.17 4.32 -4.94
CA HIS A 503 -1.91 5.09 -3.92
C HIS A 503 -3.25 4.43 -3.54
N ASP A 504 -3.83 3.64 -4.44
CA ASP A 504 -5.05 2.89 -4.21
C ASP A 504 -4.76 1.54 -3.54
N PHE A 505 -5.49 1.23 -2.46
CA PHE A 505 -5.27 0.04 -1.64
C PHE A 505 -5.50 -1.27 -2.42
N ASP A 506 -6.61 -1.40 -3.13
CA ASP A 506 -6.98 -2.66 -3.78
C ASP A 506 -6.02 -2.96 -4.95
N LEU A 507 -5.63 -1.93 -5.71
CA LEU A 507 -4.59 -2.06 -6.75
C LEU A 507 -3.22 -2.39 -6.14
N ARG A 508 -2.87 -1.78 -5.01
CA ARG A 508 -1.64 -2.10 -4.25
C ARG A 508 -1.65 -3.57 -3.83
N GLN A 509 -2.74 -4.08 -3.28
CA GLN A 509 -2.84 -5.48 -2.85
C GLN A 509 -2.74 -6.46 -4.02
N ALA A 510 -3.39 -6.17 -5.16
CA ALA A 510 -3.25 -7.00 -6.37
C ALA A 510 -1.77 -7.07 -6.84
N ARG A 511 -1.07 -5.93 -6.84
CA ARG A 511 0.37 -5.89 -7.20
C ARG A 511 1.25 -6.62 -6.20
N LYS A 512 0.95 -6.53 -4.89
CA LYS A 512 1.64 -7.32 -3.85
C LYS A 512 1.42 -8.82 -4.07
N ALA A 513 0.18 -9.24 -4.28
CA ALA A 513 -0.15 -10.64 -4.56
C ALA A 513 0.60 -11.18 -5.79
N SER A 514 0.70 -10.37 -6.86
CA SER A 514 1.53 -10.71 -8.03
C SER A 514 3.01 -10.91 -7.66
N SER A 515 3.56 -10.02 -6.83
CA SER A 515 4.96 -10.15 -6.39
C SER A 515 5.19 -11.35 -5.49
N GLU A 516 4.24 -11.66 -4.60
CA GLU A 516 4.30 -12.79 -3.68
C GLU A 516 4.22 -14.12 -4.43
N PHE A 517 3.35 -14.21 -5.44
CA PHE A 517 3.25 -15.38 -6.31
C PHE A 517 4.55 -15.62 -7.09
N LEU A 518 5.11 -14.57 -7.72
CA LEU A 518 6.38 -14.70 -8.45
C LEU A 518 7.54 -15.08 -7.53
N LEU A 519 7.55 -14.59 -6.28
CA LEU A 519 8.60 -14.86 -5.31
C LEU A 519 8.48 -16.27 -4.70
N SER A 520 7.29 -16.65 -4.27
CA SER A 520 7.07 -17.85 -3.46
C SER A 520 6.86 -19.08 -4.33
N ASP A 521 6.04 -18.94 -5.37
CA ASP A 521 5.64 -20.07 -6.21
C ASP A 521 6.61 -20.22 -7.39
N VAL A 522 6.82 -19.16 -8.19
CA VAL A 522 7.65 -19.26 -9.40
C VAL A 522 9.13 -19.39 -9.06
N LEU A 523 9.72 -18.42 -8.34
CA LEU A 523 11.14 -18.49 -7.99
C LEU A 523 11.42 -19.65 -7.02
N GLY A 524 10.50 -19.93 -6.10
CA GLY A 524 10.59 -21.08 -5.20
C GLY A 524 10.65 -22.41 -5.95
N GLN A 525 9.91 -22.56 -7.05
CA GLN A 525 9.95 -23.74 -7.90
C GLN A 525 11.20 -23.80 -8.79
N GLN A 526 11.67 -22.67 -9.32
CA GLN A 526 12.91 -22.59 -10.13
C GLN A 526 14.19 -22.93 -9.33
N LEU A 527 14.15 -22.80 -7.99
CA LEU A 527 15.27 -23.10 -7.11
C LEU A 527 15.27 -24.54 -6.55
N ARG A 528 14.20 -25.31 -6.80
CA ARG A 528 14.11 -26.74 -6.46
C ARG A 528 14.69 -27.59 -7.59
#